data_AF-A0A9E0ZLV1-F1
#
_entry.id   AF-A0A9E0ZLV1-F1
#
_cell.length_a   1.000
_cell.length_b   1.000
_cell.length_c   1.000
_cell.angle_alpha   90.00
_cell.angle_beta   90.00
_cell.angle_gamma   90.00
#
_symmetry.space_group_name_H-M   'P 1'
#
loop_
_entity.id
_entity.type
_entity.pdbx_description
1 polymer ?
#
loop_
_entity_poly.entity_id
_entity_poly.type
_entity_poly.pdbx_seq_one_letter_code
_entity_poly.pdbx_strand_id
1 'polypeptide(L)'
;MRKKQLFAMLLAGSLTVGMAPASAFAAEEGTAVTIEEGTTDTPAEGVPETPETPAPEATVTPEAPTETPETPAPEATVTPEAPAPEATVTPEATVAPTEAPVTTTPEVNEEVTVKTEAELNAAIAAAPEGDASSEPFKIIVDENIALTASVSVPANKNIVLVAAGKDIVISRAAEMKGNMFQVEGTLMIQSAQTEDGTAGTLTVSGYLDGNKAEGSIVNVAGGVFAMDDSVTLSDNTTTAKGGAIHNAGGRVVLAGGTIASNQAEAGGAVYSEGAVQIQGNLMISDNKKADGVTPDSIALKGEGAVLNVSNVLSDGSKIGVNVIEGKAGQKVIQLAEGVEGLTMEAVLKAVAYEGTDFTLNEDGTLKAKDPEKPAVTPDVKLKTKPKWLSRNSVEFTCVANVDGWYYAGWSVTGDKAPSFDVSKDGTAIQANKEFKVTLKDLDEKNPITAYVLVKDKAGTLSKKRSLDLDEKTRPGNATPTPEATVTPSPEVSPTATPTPGPTHTEDWFKERYLR
;
A
#
# COMPACT_ATOMS: atom_id res chain seq x y z
N MET A 1 1.99 -26.83 33.77
CA MET A 1 2.89 -25.86 33.11
C MET A 1 2.04 -24.79 32.46
N ARG A 2 2.26 -23.51 32.79
CA ARG A 2 1.91 -22.28 32.04
C ARG A 2 2.24 -21.10 32.97
N LYS A 3 3.50 -20.67 32.98
CA LYS A 3 3.94 -19.43 33.66
C LYS A 3 3.75 -18.29 32.66
N LYS A 4 2.90 -17.34 33.01
CA LYS A 4 2.73 -16.06 32.30
C LYS A 4 3.96 -15.20 32.62
N GLN A 5 4.73 -14.79 31.62
CA GLN A 5 5.78 -13.78 31.76
C GLN A 5 5.20 -12.44 31.33
N LEU A 6 5.15 -11.49 32.27
CA LEU A 6 4.87 -10.08 32.03
C LEU A 6 6.19 -9.41 31.59
N PHE A 7 6.18 -8.69 30.48
CA PHE A 7 7.29 -7.87 30.00
C PHE A 7 7.30 -6.52 30.72
N ALA A 8 8.47 -6.13 31.24
CA ALA A 8 8.70 -4.81 31.84
C ALA A 8 9.03 -3.77 30.74
N MET A 9 8.22 -2.71 30.67
CA MET A 9 8.51 -1.46 29.99
C MET A 9 9.54 -0.66 30.82
N LEU A 10 10.56 -0.10 30.17
CA LEU A 10 11.43 0.91 30.77
C LEU A 10 11.22 2.22 30.01
N LEU A 11 10.51 3.14 30.67
CA LEU A 11 10.22 4.51 30.26
C LEU A 11 11.17 5.45 31.02
N ALA A 12 11.96 6.25 30.31
CA ALA A 12 12.59 7.44 30.86
C ALA A 12 11.67 8.64 30.59
N GLY A 13 11.06 9.18 31.65
CA GLY A 13 10.10 10.26 31.59
C GLY A 13 10.73 11.66 31.57
N SER A 14 10.11 12.58 30.83
CA SER A 14 10.25 14.02 31.01
C SER A 14 8.91 14.59 31.49
N LEU A 15 8.94 15.21 32.67
CA LEU A 15 7.80 15.88 33.30
C LEU A 15 7.60 17.26 32.67
N THR A 16 6.40 17.55 32.17
CA THR A 16 5.90 18.92 32.08
C THR A 16 4.54 19.04 32.77
N VAL A 17 4.49 19.92 33.77
CA VAL A 17 3.33 20.20 34.62
C VAL A 17 2.47 21.27 33.95
N GLY A 18 1.16 21.06 33.85
CA GLY A 18 0.24 22.07 33.29
C GLY A 18 -1.24 21.80 33.48
N MET A 19 -1.73 21.98 34.72
CA MET A 19 -3.05 22.51 35.12
C MET A 19 -4.34 22.11 34.34
N ALA A 20 -5.20 21.35 35.02
CA ALA A 20 -6.63 21.19 34.71
C ALA A 20 -7.45 22.46 35.03
N PRO A 21 -8.69 22.56 34.53
CA PRO A 21 -9.80 22.46 35.49
C PRO A 21 -10.95 21.54 35.05
N ALA A 22 -11.72 21.16 36.07
CA ALA A 22 -12.79 20.17 36.09
C ALA A 22 -14.17 20.65 35.58
N SER A 23 -14.96 19.70 35.08
CA SER A 23 -16.43 19.71 35.05
C SER A 23 -16.90 18.25 34.90
N ALA A 24 -17.37 17.60 35.97
CA ALA A 24 -18.75 17.58 36.50
C ALA A 24 -19.64 16.48 35.88
N PHE A 25 -20.01 15.53 36.74
CA PHE A 25 -20.85 14.36 36.51
C PHE A 25 -22.29 14.69 36.07
N ALA A 26 -22.88 13.82 35.26
CA ALA A 26 -24.30 13.45 35.36
C ALA A 26 -24.50 11.99 34.91
N ALA A 27 -25.01 11.18 35.82
CA ALA A 27 -25.49 9.82 35.61
C ALA A 27 -26.98 9.85 35.28
N GLU A 28 -27.46 8.92 34.45
CA GLU A 28 -28.86 8.51 34.44
C GLU A 28 -28.93 6.99 34.21
N GLU A 29 -29.63 6.30 35.11
CA GLU A 29 -29.91 4.87 35.08
C GLU A 29 -31.09 4.54 34.17
N GLY A 30 -31.07 3.30 33.65
CA GLY A 30 -32.24 2.43 33.76
C GLY A 30 -33.08 2.24 32.49
N THR A 31 -32.98 1.05 31.91
CA THR A 31 -34.17 0.18 31.71
C THR A 31 -33.73 -1.22 31.30
N ALA A 32 -34.11 -2.18 32.15
CA ALA A 32 -34.02 -3.60 31.89
C ALA A 32 -35.24 -4.06 31.07
N VAL A 33 -35.04 -4.99 30.13
CA VAL A 33 -36.07 -5.95 29.71
C VAL A 33 -35.40 -7.31 29.49
N THR A 34 -35.79 -8.27 30.31
CA THR A 34 -35.59 -9.72 30.14
C THR A 34 -36.89 -10.32 29.58
N ILE A 35 -36.83 -11.56 29.08
CA ILE A 35 -37.88 -12.55 28.70
C ILE A 35 -37.62 -13.00 27.24
N GLU A 36 -37.60 -14.26 26.83
CA GLU A 36 -37.51 -15.61 27.44
C GLU A 36 -37.14 -16.59 26.32
N GLU A 37 -36.67 -17.77 26.70
CA GLU A 37 -36.51 -18.97 25.88
C GLU A 37 -37.81 -19.44 25.21
N GLY A 38 -37.67 -20.11 24.07
CA GLY A 38 -38.75 -20.84 23.41
C GLY A 38 -38.21 -21.89 22.45
N THR A 39 -37.97 -23.09 22.98
CA THR A 39 -37.66 -24.34 22.27
C THR A 39 -38.85 -24.84 21.45
N THR A 40 -38.62 -25.38 20.24
CA THR A 40 -39.45 -26.47 19.69
C THR A 40 -38.61 -27.40 18.82
N ASP A 41 -38.81 -28.69 19.08
CA ASP A 41 -38.15 -29.88 18.55
C ASP A 41 -38.85 -30.41 17.28
N THR A 42 -38.04 -30.91 16.32
CA THR A 42 -38.19 -32.01 15.31
C THR A 42 -39.54 -32.33 14.59
N PRO A 43 -39.58 -32.95 13.37
CA PRO A 43 -38.77 -34.12 12.97
C PRO A 43 -38.23 -34.20 11.53
N ALA A 44 -37.29 -35.14 11.37
CA ALA A 44 -36.68 -35.63 10.14
C ALA A 44 -37.64 -36.47 9.28
N GLU A 45 -37.47 -36.44 7.95
CA GLU A 45 -37.44 -37.60 7.05
C GLU A 45 -37.20 -37.14 5.59
N GLY A 46 -36.45 -37.95 4.82
CA GLY A 46 -36.52 -37.94 3.35
C GLY A 46 -35.24 -37.57 2.59
N VAL A 47 -34.23 -38.43 2.64
CA VAL A 47 -33.19 -38.54 1.59
C VAL A 47 -33.75 -39.39 0.45
N PRO A 48 -33.53 -39.02 -0.82
CA PRO A 48 -33.44 -40.03 -1.86
C PRO A 48 -32.08 -39.99 -2.59
N GLU A 49 -31.72 -41.22 -2.91
CA GLU A 49 -30.49 -41.84 -3.39
C GLU A 49 -29.82 -41.28 -4.66
N THR A 50 -28.51 -41.56 -4.71
CA THR A 50 -27.57 -41.59 -5.83
C THR A 50 -28.06 -42.45 -7.00
N PRO A 51 -27.49 -42.25 -8.19
CA PRO A 51 -27.06 -43.40 -9.00
C PRO A 51 -25.54 -43.39 -9.22
N GLU A 52 -24.92 -44.53 -8.97
CA GLU A 52 -23.50 -44.81 -9.21
C GLU A 52 -23.20 -45.25 -10.66
N THR A 53 -21.88 -45.20 -10.99
CA THR A 53 -21.13 -46.20 -11.81
C THR A 53 -21.14 -45.99 -13.35
N PRO A 54 -20.05 -46.32 -14.11
CA PRO A 54 -18.87 -47.14 -13.73
C PRO A 54 -17.47 -46.56 -13.98
N ALA A 55 -16.51 -47.09 -13.22
CA ALA A 55 -15.18 -47.41 -13.72
C ALA A 55 -15.22 -48.72 -14.54
N PRO A 56 -14.28 -48.94 -15.47
CA PRO A 56 -13.78 -50.28 -15.68
C PRO A 56 -12.30 -50.41 -15.33
N GLU A 57 -12.03 -51.58 -14.77
CA GLU A 57 -10.83 -52.08 -14.14
C GLU A 57 -9.70 -52.40 -15.13
N ALA A 58 -8.54 -52.60 -14.52
CA ALA A 58 -7.33 -53.17 -15.08
C ALA A 58 -7.52 -54.56 -15.71
N THR A 59 -6.65 -54.90 -16.67
CA THR A 59 -6.23 -56.29 -16.88
C THR A 59 -4.71 -56.40 -17.11
N VAL A 60 -4.02 -56.85 -16.05
CA VAL A 60 -3.07 -57.97 -15.93
C VAL A 60 -1.93 -58.17 -16.96
N THR A 61 -0.67 -57.99 -16.47
CA THR A 61 0.50 -58.91 -16.35
C THR A 61 0.44 -60.26 -17.12
N PRO A 62 1.53 -60.91 -17.62
CA PRO A 62 2.92 -60.96 -17.10
C PRO A 62 4.02 -60.83 -18.18
N GLU A 63 5.30 -60.64 -17.87
CA GLU A 63 6.27 -61.75 -17.74
C GLU A 63 7.32 -61.48 -16.65
N ALA A 64 7.66 -62.57 -15.97
CA ALA A 64 8.54 -62.68 -14.84
C ALA A 64 10.00 -62.96 -15.30
N PRO A 65 10.89 -63.51 -14.45
CA PRO A 65 12.01 -62.77 -13.88
C PRO A 65 13.35 -63.29 -14.41
N THR A 66 14.41 -62.48 -14.25
CA THR A 66 15.76 -63.02 -14.23
C THR A 66 16.49 -62.52 -12.99
N GLU A 67 16.93 -63.51 -12.23
CA GLU A 67 17.54 -63.57 -10.90
C GLU A 67 18.88 -62.81 -10.81
N THR A 68 19.17 -62.05 -9.73
CA THR A 68 19.88 -62.44 -8.46
C THR A 68 21.40 -62.65 -8.67
N PRO A 69 22.34 -62.31 -7.74
CA PRO A 69 22.21 -62.06 -6.30
C PRO A 69 22.84 -60.78 -5.72
N GLU A 70 22.33 -60.39 -4.55
CA GLU A 70 23.10 -59.77 -3.46
C GLU A 70 23.89 -60.82 -2.66
N THR A 71 25.12 -60.50 -2.24
CA THR A 71 25.81 -61.06 -1.05
C THR A 71 27.11 -60.25 -0.81
N PRO A 72 27.68 -60.16 0.41
CA PRO A 72 27.09 -59.72 1.68
C PRO A 72 27.99 -58.69 2.43
N ALA A 73 27.52 -58.23 3.59
CA ALA A 73 28.37 -57.71 4.67
C ALA A 73 29.34 -58.78 5.22
N PRO A 74 30.35 -58.37 6.01
CA PRO A 74 30.66 -59.08 7.25
C PRO A 74 30.50 -58.09 8.43
N GLU A 75 29.52 -58.34 9.29
CA GLU A 75 29.61 -59.12 10.54
C GLU A 75 30.18 -58.32 11.72
N ALA A 76 29.31 -58.15 12.72
CA ALA A 76 29.69 -57.88 14.09
C ALA A 76 30.28 -59.16 14.71
N THR A 77 31.34 -59.01 15.51
CA THR A 77 31.69 -59.97 16.56
C THR A 77 31.69 -59.26 17.91
N VAL A 78 31.45 -60.08 18.94
CA VAL A 78 30.78 -59.75 20.20
C VAL A 78 31.77 -60.01 21.36
N THR A 79 31.98 -59.02 22.26
CA THR A 79 32.16 -59.12 23.75
C THR A 79 33.41 -59.84 24.32
N PRO A 80 33.76 -59.75 25.63
CA PRO A 80 33.90 -58.65 26.62
C PRO A 80 35.42 -58.36 26.87
N GLU A 81 35.89 -57.40 27.69
CA GLU A 81 36.19 -57.55 29.13
C GLU A 81 36.93 -56.28 29.60
N ALA A 82 36.50 -55.68 30.71
CA ALA A 82 37.37 -54.90 31.60
C ALA A 82 38.08 -55.91 32.53
N PRO A 83 39.31 -55.69 33.07
CA PRO A 83 39.71 -54.49 33.79
C PRO A 83 41.19 -54.05 33.60
N ALA A 84 41.55 -52.98 34.31
CA ALA A 84 42.87 -52.36 34.45
C ALA A 84 44.02 -53.34 34.85
N PRO A 85 45.27 -52.90 34.67
CA PRO A 85 46.03 -52.59 35.89
C PRO A 85 46.86 -51.29 35.81
N GLU A 86 46.80 -50.58 36.94
CA GLU A 86 47.87 -49.88 37.65
C GLU A 86 49.12 -49.42 36.87
N ALA A 87 49.33 -48.10 36.87
CA ALA A 87 50.66 -47.52 36.93
C ALA A 87 50.71 -46.47 38.06
N THR A 88 51.10 -46.98 39.23
CA THR A 88 52.07 -46.42 40.18
C THR A 88 52.06 -44.91 40.47
N VAL A 89 51.85 -44.63 41.75
CA VAL A 89 51.94 -43.35 42.45
C VAL A 89 53.41 -42.98 42.75
N THR A 90 53.62 -41.66 42.90
CA THR A 90 54.62 -40.93 43.74
C THR A 90 56.05 -40.70 43.20
N PRO A 91 56.74 -39.58 43.56
CA PRO A 91 56.35 -38.56 44.53
C PRO A 91 56.45 -37.07 44.12
N GLU A 92 55.68 -36.30 44.88
CA GLU A 92 55.80 -34.90 45.31
C GLU A 92 57.16 -34.22 45.09
N ALA A 93 57.13 -33.06 44.41
CA ALA A 93 58.14 -32.02 44.54
C ALA A 93 57.43 -30.70 44.83
N THR A 94 57.53 -30.27 46.09
CA THR A 94 57.15 -28.95 46.58
C THR A 94 58.00 -27.89 45.87
N VAL A 95 57.36 -27.03 45.06
CA VAL A 95 57.97 -25.80 44.56
C VAL A 95 57.04 -24.64 44.91
N ALA A 96 57.60 -23.67 45.63
CA ALA A 96 56.95 -22.45 46.08
C ALA A 96 56.38 -21.64 44.90
N PRO A 97 55.25 -20.93 45.08
CA PRO A 97 54.67 -20.11 44.02
C PRO A 97 55.53 -18.87 43.78
N THR A 98 56.06 -18.76 42.55
CA THR A 98 56.50 -17.49 41.98
C THR A 98 55.26 -16.63 41.75
N GLU A 99 55.18 -15.48 42.41
CA GLU A 99 54.15 -14.46 42.15
C GLU A 99 54.22 -14.03 40.68
N ALA A 100 53.26 -14.48 39.88
CA ALA A 100 52.96 -13.86 38.60
C ALA A 100 52.48 -12.42 38.88
N PRO A 101 52.91 -11.42 38.10
CA PRO A 101 52.38 -10.07 38.25
C PRO A 101 50.88 -10.14 38.05
N VAL A 102 50.14 -9.69 39.07
CA VAL A 102 48.70 -9.50 39.03
C VAL A 102 48.44 -8.53 37.88
N THR A 103 48.03 -9.05 36.73
CA THR A 103 47.35 -8.24 35.72
C THR A 103 46.11 -7.72 36.41
N THR A 104 46.16 -6.45 36.81
CA THR A 104 45.00 -5.71 37.27
C THR A 104 43.92 -5.88 36.22
N THR A 105 42.88 -6.65 36.56
CA THR A 105 41.60 -6.57 35.86
C THR A 105 41.24 -5.10 35.82
N PRO A 106 41.03 -4.48 34.64
CA PRO A 106 40.62 -3.09 34.59
C PRO A 106 39.35 -2.98 35.43
N GLU A 107 39.37 -2.05 36.37
CA GLU A 107 38.18 -1.58 37.07
C GLU A 107 37.18 -1.25 35.95
N VAL A 108 36.11 -2.05 35.84
CA VAL A 108 35.07 -1.80 34.84
C VAL A 108 34.33 -0.56 35.32
N ASN A 109 34.83 0.61 34.92
CA ASN A 109 34.05 1.83 35.00
C ASN A 109 32.70 1.52 34.34
N GLU A 110 31.59 1.80 35.03
CA GLU A 110 30.23 1.58 34.52
C GLU A 110 29.99 2.31 33.19
N GLU A 111 30.85 3.29 32.88
CA GLU A 111 30.84 4.10 31.67
C GLU A 111 32.26 4.23 31.10
N VAL A 112 32.40 4.03 29.78
CA VAL A 112 33.68 4.17 29.05
C VAL A 112 33.53 5.18 27.92
N THR A 113 34.44 6.16 27.85
CA THR A 113 34.51 7.12 26.75
C THR A 113 35.45 6.66 25.65
N VAL A 114 35.03 6.77 24.40
CA VAL A 114 35.79 6.38 23.20
C VAL A 114 35.81 7.52 22.18
N LYS A 115 36.89 7.62 21.42
CA LYS A 115 37.12 8.63 20.36
C LYS A 115 37.45 8.02 19.01
N THR A 116 37.77 6.73 18.97
CA THR A 116 38.23 6.02 17.77
C THR A 116 37.50 4.70 17.57
N GLU A 117 37.52 4.18 16.34
CA GLU A 117 36.97 2.85 16.01
C GLU A 117 37.62 1.74 16.85
N ALA A 118 38.94 1.81 17.09
CA ALA A 118 39.66 0.82 17.87
C ALA A 118 39.22 0.80 19.34
N GLU A 119 39.03 1.98 19.94
CA GLU A 119 38.54 2.11 21.32
C GLU A 119 37.09 1.64 21.45
N LEU A 120 36.23 1.95 20.47
CA LEU A 120 34.84 1.46 20.44
C LEU A 120 34.80 -0.08 20.45
N ASN A 121 35.57 -0.72 19.56
CA ASN A 121 35.62 -2.18 19.49
C ASN A 121 36.22 -2.79 20.77
N ALA A 122 37.25 -2.17 21.36
CA ALA A 122 37.83 -2.62 22.62
C ALA A 122 36.84 -2.50 23.78
N ALA A 123 36.07 -1.41 23.85
CA ALA A 123 35.05 -1.19 24.87
C ALA A 123 33.92 -2.22 24.78
N ILE A 124 33.44 -2.55 23.58
CA ILE A 124 32.42 -3.60 23.38
C ILE A 124 32.96 -4.99 23.80
N ALA A 125 34.21 -5.29 23.46
CA ALA A 125 34.84 -6.56 23.84
C ALA A 125 35.01 -6.69 25.36
N ALA A 126 35.41 -5.60 26.03
CA ALA A 126 35.63 -5.53 27.47
C ALA A 126 34.34 -5.43 28.30
N ALA A 127 33.21 -5.05 27.70
CA ALA A 127 31.92 -4.97 28.36
C ALA A 127 31.60 -6.29 29.10
N PRO A 128 30.97 -6.25 30.28
CA PRO A 128 30.55 -7.47 30.98
C PRO A 128 29.55 -8.27 30.14
N GLU A 129 29.43 -9.56 30.42
CA GLU A 129 28.39 -10.38 29.81
C GLU A 129 27.02 -9.99 30.38
N GLY A 130 26.02 -9.89 29.50
CA GLY A 130 24.68 -9.43 29.84
C GLY A 130 23.70 -9.61 28.67
N ASP A 131 22.41 -9.61 28.99
CA ASP A 131 21.32 -9.64 28.02
C ASP A 131 20.43 -8.41 28.17
N ALA A 132 19.34 -8.31 27.41
CA ALA A 132 18.42 -7.16 27.48
C ALA A 132 17.76 -6.95 28.87
N SER A 133 17.89 -7.89 29.81
CA SER A 133 17.40 -7.80 31.19
C SER A 133 18.48 -7.39 32.18
N SER A 134 19.76 -7.42 31.80
CA SER A 134 20.86 -6.96 32.62
C SER A 134 20.98 -5.43 32.59
N GLU A 135 21.74 -4.88 33.53
CA GLU A 135 22.16 -3.48 33.42
C GLU A 135 23.01 -3.28 32.16
N PRO A 136 22.73 -2.25 31.34
CA PRO A 136 23.47 -2.02 30.12
C PRO A 136 24.84 -1.41 30.39
N PHE A 137 25.84 -1.85 29.62
CA PHE A 137 27.17 -1.24 29.63
C PHE A 137 27.20 0.01 28.75
N LYS A 138 27.53 1.16 29.33
CA LYS A 138 27.45 2.46 28.66
C LYS A 138 28.78 2.84 28.00
N ILE A 139 28.73 3.12 26.71
CA ILE A 139 29.88 3.60 25.92
C ILE A 139 29.56 5.00 25.40
N ILE A 140 30.33 6.00 25.83
CA ILE A 140 30.23 7.37 25.33
C ILE A 140 31.10 7.55 24.10
N VAL A 141 30.53 7.98 22.98
CA VAL A 141 31.27 8.40 21.80
C VAL A 141 31.49 9.91 21.85
N ASP A 142 32.75 10.33 22.01
CA ASP A 142 33.14 11.74 22.19
C ASP A 142 33.80 12.34 20.94
N GLU A 143 34.00 11.59 19.86
CA GLU A 143 34.47 12.16 18.60
C GLU A 143 33.79 11.46 17.42
N ASN A 144 33.84 12.08 16.24
CA ASN A 144 33.38 11.44 15.03
C ASN A 144 34.24 10.21 14.71
N ILE A 145 33.60 9.10 14.35
CA ILE A 145 34.26 7.83 14.04
C ILE A 145 33.98 7.47 12.58
N ALA A 146 35.01 7.15 11.81
CA ALA A 146 34.87 6.53 10.50
C ALA A 146 35.16 5.02 10.64
N LEU A 147 34.16 4.19 10.36
CA LEU A 147 34.26 2.74 10.45
C LEU A 147 34.92 2.18 9.21
N THR A 148 36.00 1.42 9.41
CA THR A 148 36.70 0.68 8.36
C THR A 148 36.27 -0.79 8.31
N ALA A 149 35.68 -1.29 9.40
CA ALA A 149 35.12 -2.63 9.50
C ALA A 149 33.79 -2.64 10.26
N SER A 150 33.06 -3.76 10.18
CA SER A 150 31.82 -3.95 10.92
C SER A 150 32.07 -3.98 12.43
N VAL A 151 31.32 -3.18 13.17
CA VAL A 151 31.29 -3.24 14.64
C VAL A 151 30.36 -4.37 15.06
N SER A 152 30.91 -5.39 15.74
CA SER A 152 30.13 -6.55 16.17
C SER A 152 29.70 -6.41 17.63
N VAL A 153 28.41 -6.63 17.90
CA VAL A 153 27.83 -6.72 19.25
C VAL A 153 27.43 -8.19 19.49
N PRO A 154 28.28 -8.97 20.18
CA PRO A 154 28.04 -10.40 20.41
C PRO A 154 26.76 -10.69 21.21
N ALA A 155 26.21 -11.90 21.05
CA ALA A 155 24.95 -12.34 21.67
C ALA A 155 24.85 -12.16 23.20
N ASN A 156 25.98 -12.22 23.90
CA ASN A 156 26.07 -12.08 25.35
C ASN A 156 26.43 -10.67 25.82
N LYS A 157 26.26 -9.63 24.99
CA LYS A 157 26.53 -8.24 25.36
C LYS A 157 25.24 -7.42 25.40
N ASN A 158 25.14 -6.53 26.38
CA ASN A 158 24.11 -5.51 26.48
C ASN A 158 24.76 -4.12 26.51
N ILE A 159 24.72 -3.43 25.38
CA ILE A 159 25.48 -2.20 25.14
C ILE A 159 24.55 -1.03 24.87
N VAL A 160 24.85 0.12 25.49
CA VAL A 160 24.26 1.41 25.14
C VAL A 160 25.35 2.34 24.60
N LEU A 161 25.25 2.73 23.33
CA LEU A 161 26.10 3.75 22.70
C LEU A 161 25.46 5.13 22.88
N VAL A 162 26.20 6.08 23.43
CA VAL A 162 25.73 7.43 23.76
C VAL A 162 26.64 8.47 23.12
N ALA A 163 26.11 9.39 22.31
CA ALA A 163 26.90 10.56 21.89
C ALA A 163 27.15 11.50 23.09
N ALA A 164 28.35 12.09 23.17
CA ALA A 164 28.84 12.89 24.30
C ALA A 164 28.20 14.28 24.48
N GLY A 165 26.87 14.40 24.40
CA GLY A 165 26.18 15.68 24.61
C GLY A 165 26.56 16.74 23.57
N LYS A 166 26.92 16.31 22.37
CA LYS A 166 27.26 17.13 21.21
C LYS A 166 26.91 16.35 19.93
N ASP A 167 27.01 17.02 18.79
CA ASP A 167 26.74 16.37 17.50
C ASP A 167 27.89 15.43 17.13
N ILE A 168 27.58 14.13 17.06
CA ILE A 168 28.52 13.07 16.71
C ILE A 168 28.05 12.38 15.44
N VAL A 169 29.02 12.10 14.56
CA VAL A 169 28.81 11.34 13.33
C VAL A 169 29.65 10.07 13.35
N ILE A 170 28.98 8.92 13.19
CA ILE A 170 29.61 7.64 12.85
C ILE A 170 29.40 7.42 11.35
N SER A 171 30.48 7.37 10.59
CA SER A 171 30.46 7.28 9.13
C SER A 171 31.05 5.98 8.63
N ARG A 172 30.67 5.58 7.42
CA ARG A 172 31.24 4.43 6.70
C ARG A 172 32.45 4.86 5.88
N ALA A 173 33.59 4.19 6.04
CA ALA A 173 34.75 4.41 5.17
C ALA A 173 34.52 3.81 3.77
N ALA A 174 35.18 4.38 2.75
CA ALA A 174 34.94 4.05 1.34
C ALA A 174 35.14 2.56 0.97
N GLU A 175 36.08 1.89 1.64
CA GLU A 175 36.42 0.48 1.42
C GLU A 175 35.43 -0.48 2.10
N MET A 176 34.65 0.00 3.07
CA MET A 176 33.71 -0.81 3.84
C MET A 176 32.39 -1.03 3.08
N LYS A 177 32.18 -2.23 2.55
CA LYS A 177 30.94 -2.58 1.82
C LYS A 177 29.87 -3.26 2.68
N GLY A 178 30.25 -4.00 3.72
CA GLY A 178 29.33 -4.78 4.56
C GLY A 178 28.43 -3.96 5.50
N ASN A 179 27.92 -4.60 6.55
CA ASN A 179 27.09 -3.95 7.58
C ASN A 179 27.92 -3.01 8.45
N MET A 180 27.42 -1.84 8.87
CA MET A 180 28.16 -0.99 9.82
C MET A 180 28.16 -1.59 11.23
N PHE A 181 26.99 -2.02 11.70
CA PHE A 181 26.81 -2.73 12.95
C PHE A 181 26.23 -4.12 12.71
N GLN A 182 26.82 -5.13 13.34
CA GLN A 182 26.34 -6.50 13.37
C GLN A 182 25.84 -6.81 14.79
N VAL A 183 24.53 -6.99 14.95
CA VAL A 183 23.88 -7.09 16.26
C VAL A 183 23.34 -8.50 16.49
N GLU A 184 24.02 -9.23 17.37
CA GLU A 184 23.57 -10.52 17.91
C GLU A 184 23.14 -10.38 19.38
N GLY A 185 23.72 -9.44 20.13
CA GLY A 185 23.33 -9.09 21.50
C GLY A 185 22.31 -7.96 21.56
N THR A 186 22.43 -7.07 22.55
CA THR A 186 21.60 -5.86 22.64
C THR A 186 22.44 -4.63 22.35
N LEU A 187 21.97 -3.82 21.40
CA LEU A 187 22.54 -2.53 21.05
C LEU A 187 21.44 -1.47 21.12
N MET A 188 21.56 -0.54 22.06
CA MET A 188 20.79 0.70 22.07
C MET A 188 21.70 1.86 21.64
N ILE A 189 21.20 2.69 20.74
CA ILE A 189 21.89 3.92 20.32
C ILE A 189 21.05 5.10 20.80
N GLN A 190 21.71 6.05 21.45
CA GLN A 190 21.05 7.25 21.98
C GLN A 190 21.99 8.45 21.98
N SER A 191 21.47 9.61 22.32
CA SER A 191 22.28 10.82 22.50
C SER A 191 22.09 11.40 23.90
N ALA A 192 23.16 11.93 24.48
CA ALA A 192 23.06 12.72 25.71
C ALA A 192 22.62 14.16 25.39
N GLN A 193 22.09 14.84 26.41
CA GLN A 193 21.88 16.27 26.37
C GLN A 193 23.23 16.99 26.40
N THR A 194 23.31 18.15 25.75
CA THR A 194 24.40 19.11 25.86
C THR A 194 24.41 19.74 27.25
N GLU A 195 25.52 20.39 27.63
CA GLU A 195 25.64 21.11 28.91
C GLU A 195 24.54 22.18 29.08
N ASP A 196 24.06 22.76 27.98
CA ASP A 196 23.00 23.76 27.95
C ASP A 196 21.57 23.15 28.01
N GLY A 197 21.46 21.82 28.15
CA GLY A 197 20.19 21.10 28.18
C GLY A 197 19.50 20.97 26.82
N THR A 198 20.23 21.22 25.72
CA THR A 198 19.75 20.93 24.35
C THR A 198 20.09 19.50 23.99
N ALA A 199 19.27 18.79 23.23
CA ALA A 199 19.64 17.43 22.81
C ALA A 199 20.85 17.50 21.86
N GLY A 200 21.96 16.82 22.20
CA GLY A 200 23.00 16.53 21.20
C GLY A 200 22.47 15.52 20.19
N THR A 201 23.13 15.32 19.06
CA THR A 201 22.69 14.34 18.05
C THR A 201 23.69 13.23 17.82
N LEU A 202 23.19 12.04 17.45
CA LEU A 202 24.03 10.95 16.95
C LEU A 202 23.56 10.55 15.55
N THR A 203 24.37 10.86 14.54
CA THR A 203 24.11 10.44 13.16
C THR A 203 24.98 9.25 12.80
N VAL A 204 24.37 8.17 12.32
CA VAL A 204 25.08 7.06 11.68
C VAL A 204 24.79 7.12 10.18
N SER A 205 25.80 7.53 9.40
CA SER A 205 25.67 7.69 7.96
C SER A 205 26.35 6.54 7.21
N GLY A 206 25.56 5.84 6.39
CA GLY A 206 26.03 4.77 5.51
C GLY A 206 26.52 5.25 4.14
N TYR A 207 26.72 6.56 3.96
CA TYR A 207 27.09 7.14 2.67
C TYR A 207 28.33 6.47 2.05
N LEU A 208 28.21 6.12 0.77
CA LEU A 208 29.32 5.68 -0.07
C LEU A 208 29.29 6.47 -1.38
N ASP A 209 30.36 7.23 -1.62
CA ASP A 209 30.45 8.08 -2.81
C ASP A 209 30.42 7.25 -4.10
N GLY A 210 29.38 7.47 -4.92
CA GLY A 210 29.18 6.80 -6.21
C GLY A 210 29.05 5.27 -6.16
N ASN A 211 28.94 4.67 -4.96
CA ASN A 211 28.95 3.23 -4.77
C ASN A 211 27.76 2.77 -3.94
N LYS A 212 27.39 1.50 -4.11
CA LYS A 212 26.41 0.85 -3.24
C LYS A 212 27.15 0.06 -2.16
N ALA A 213 26.60 0.08 -0.95
CA ALA A 213 26.92 -0.89 0.08
C ALA A 213 26.39 -2.28 -0.32
N GLU A 214 26.96 -3.30 0.30
CA GLU A 214 26.51 -4.70 0.25
C GLU A 214 25.79 -5.09 1.55
N GLY A 215 25.67 -4.16 2.51
CA GLY A 215 25.02 -4.37 3.80
C GLY A 215 24.27 -3.13 4.30
N SER A 216 23.59 -3.29 5.43
CA SER A 216 22.78 -2.27 6.10
C SER A 216 23.64 -1.37 7.00
N ILE A 217 23.07 -0.31 7.56
CA ILE A 217 23.71 0.38 8.69
C ILE A 217 23.70 -0.56 9.90
N VAL A 218 22.56 -1.15 10.23
CA VAL A 218 22.40 -2.11 11.33
C VAL A 218 21.81 -3.41 10.80
N ASN A 219 22.53 -4.51 10.96
CA ASN A 219 22.01 -5.85 10.70
C ASN A 219 21.73 -6.56 12.02
N VAL A 220 20.46 -6.87 12.27
CA VAL A 220 19.98 -7.55 13.49
C VAL A 220 19.77 -9.02 13.15
N ALA A 221 20.78 -9.84 13.41
CA ALA A 221 20.78 -11.26 13.07
C ALA A 221 20.01 -12.14 14.08
N GLY A 222 19.73 -11.61 15.27
CA GLY A 222 19.01 -12.32 16.33
C GLY A 222 18.92 -11.56 17.65
N GLY A 223 19.64 -10.45 17.77
CA GLY A 223 19.67 -9.60 18.95
C GLY A 223 18.52 -8.59 19.06
N VAL A 224 18.74 -7.57 19.87
CA VAL A 224 17.85 -6.42 20.04
C VAL A 224 18.57 -5.16 19.59
N PHE A 225 17.96 -4.44 18.66
CA PHE A 225 18.39 -3.08 18.31
C PHE A 225 17.36 -2.07 18.80
N ALA A 226 17.82 -0.99 19.43
CA ALA A 226 16.99 0.12 19.85
C ALA A 226 17.61 1.48 19.49
N MET A 227 16.78 2.48 19.19
CA MET A 227 17.21 3.87 19.02
C MET A 227 16.24 4.86 19.67
N ASP A 228 16.77 6.02 20.09
CA ASP A 228 16.03 7.12 20.72
C ASP A 228 15.69 8.29 19.75
N ASP A 229 15.09 9.35 20.29
CA ASP A 229 14.63 10.51 19.52
C ASP A 229 15.74 11.35 18.85
N SER A 230 16.96 11.30 19.37
CA SER A 230 18.06 12.15 18.90
C SER A 230 19.05 11.43 17.98
N VAL A 231 18.67 10.23 17.53
CA VAL A 231 19.46 9.41 16.62
C VAL A 231 18.94 9.53 15.19
N THR A 232 19.88 9.64 14.25
CA THR A 232 19.62 9.63 12.81
C THR A 232 20.37 8.48 12.14
N LEU A 233 19.68 7.65 11.36
CA LEU A 233 20.27 6.65 10.49
C LEU A 233 20.03 7.05 9.02
N SER A 234 21.08 7.37 8.26
CA SER A 234 20.91 7.97 6.94
C SER A 234 21.89 7.53 5.87
N ASP A 235 21.52 7.87 4.63
CA ASP A 235 22.38 7.88 3.44
C ASP A 235 22.97 6.53 3.03
N ASN A 236 22.44 5.41 3.53
CA ASN A 236 22.87 4.10 3.08
C ASN A 236 22.13 3.69 1.81
N THR A 237 22.82 3.70 0.68
CA THR A 237 22.36 3.07 -0.56
C THR A 237 22.99 1.68 -0.68
N THR A 238 22.19 0.63 -0.61
CA THR A 238 22.69 -0.77 -0.55
C THR A 238 22.01 -1.68 -1.57
N THR A 239 22.68 -2.77 -1.91
CA THR A 239 22.08 -3.91 -2.65
C THR A 239 21.44 -4.94 -1.71
N ALA A 240 21.68 -4.84 -0.40
CA ALA A 240 21.00 -5.66 0.59
C ALA A 240 19.54 -5.22 0.81
N LYS A 241 18.84 -5.96 1.68
CA LYS A 241 17.56 -5.57 2.26
C LYS A 241 17.81 -4.67 3.46
N GLY A 242 16.89 -3.74 3.75
CA GLY A 242 17.04 -2.86 4.90
C GLY A 242 18.18 -1.87 4.68
N GLY A 243 17.92 -0.69 4.13
CA GLY A 243 18.99 0.29 3.91
C GLY A 243 19.59 0.75 5.24
N ALA A 244 18.77 1.24 6.16
CA ALA A 244 19.23 1.50 7.51
C ALA A 244 19.27 0.21 8.35
N ILE A 245 18.15 -0.48 8.51
CA ILE A 245 18.02 -1.61 9.44
C ILE A 245 17.52 -2.85 8.70
N HIS A 246 18.26 -3.95 8.81
CA HIS A 246 17.82 -5.27 8.38
C HIS A 246 17.56 -6.16 9.59
N ASN A 247 16.30 -6.53 9.81
CA ASN A 247 15.90 -7.44 10.87
C ASN A 247 15.58 -8.82 10.31
N ALA A 248 16.56 -9.72 10.41
CA ALA A 248 16.51 -11.09 9.89
C ALA A 248 16.00 -12.13 10.91
N GLY A 249 15.64 -11.70 12.13
CA GLY A 249 15.19 -12.61 13.19
C GLY A 249 15.30 -12.08 14.62
N GLY A 250 15.69 -10.82 14.82
CA GLY A 250 15.75 -10.18 16.13
C GLY A 250 14.57 -9.24 16.41
N ARG A 251 14.77 -8.34 17.37
CA ARG A 251 13.80 -7.32 17.79
C ARG A 251 14.33 -5.93 17.47
N VAL A 252 13.48 -5.10 16.88
CA VAL A 252 13.77 -3.68 16.61
C VAL A 252 12.82 -2.81 17.43
N VAL A 253 13.38 -1.83 18.14
CA VAL A 253 12.64 -0.85 18.95
C VAL A 253 13.03 0.56 18.53
N LEU A 254 12.11 1.27 17.88
CA LEU A 254 12.30 2.65 17.45
C LEU A 254 11.53 3.54 18.44
N ALA A 255 12.25 4.08 19.43
CA ALA A 255 11.68 4.91 20.49
C ALA A 255 11.72 6.41 20.17
N GLY A 256 11.94 6.73 18.89
CA GLY A 256 12.02 8.06 18.33
C GLY A 256 13.04 8.08 17.19
N GLY A 257 13.33 9.27 16.67
CA GLY A 257 14.47 9.53 15.82
C GLY A 257 14.13 9.55 14.35
N THR A 258 15.18 9.70 13.54
CA THR A 258 15.06 9.88 12.09
C THR A 258 15.74 8.74 11.34
N ILE A 259 15.04 8.17 10.36
CA ILE A 259 15.62 7.24 9.39
C ILE A 259 15.24 7.75 8.01
N ALA A 260 16.20 8.28 7.26
CA ALA A 260 15.92 9.00 6.01
C ALA A 260 17.05 8.85 4.98
N SER A 261 16.74 9.09 3.71
CA SER A 261 17.70 9.05 2.59
C SER A 261 18.36 7.68 2.37
N ASN A 262 17.77 6.60 2.88
CA ASN A 262 18.27 5.25 2.68
C ASN A 262 17.60 4.57 1.47
N GLN A 263 18.34 3.67 0.81
CA GLN A 263 17.88 2.96 -0.39
C GLN A 263 18.29 1.48 -0.35
N ALA A 264 17.34 0.59 -0.62
CA ALA A 264 17.55 -0.86 -0.62
C ALA A 264 16.62 -1.58 -1.61
N GLU A 265 16.85 -2.86 -1.90
CA GLU A 265 15.94 -3.64 -2.76
C GLU A 265 14.52 -3.77 -2.15
N ALA A 266 14.47 -3.93 -0.83
CA ALA A 266 13.27 -3.90 -0.03
C ALA A 266 13.56 -3.26 1.33
N GLY A 267 12.67 -2.37 1.77
CA GLY A 267 12.83 -1.63 3.02
C GLY A 267 14.02 -0.69 2.93
N GLY A 268 13.91 0.38 2.15
CA GLY A 268 14.89 1.46 2.09
C GLY A 268 15.33 1.92 3.47
N ALA A 269 14.40 2.09 4.42
CA ALA A 269 14.73 2.32 5.82
C ALA A 269 14.91 0.99 6.57
N VAL A 270 13.82 0.25 6.74
CA VAL A 270 13.78 -0.96 7.56
C VAL A 270 13.20 -2.10 6.74
N TYR A 271 13.90 -3.22 6.69
CA TYR A 271 13.31 -4.51 6.28
C TYR A 271 13.18 -5.38 7.52
N SER A 272 12.01 -5.97 7.76
CA SER A 272 11.79 -6.81 8.92
C SER A 272 10.94 -8.04 8.62
N GLU A 273 11.40 -9.20 9.10
CA GLU A 273 10.63 -10.46 9.12
C GLU A 273 9.92 -10.69 10.47
N GLY A 274 10.17 -9.81 11.45
CA GLY A 274 9.52 -9.80 12.76
C GLY A 274 8.85 -8.46 13.08
N ALA A 275 8.22 -8.37 14.26
CA ALA A 275 7.57 -7.14 14.70
C ALA A 275 8.59 -6.01 14.93
N VAL A 276 8.24 -4.80 14.46
CA VAL A 276 8.98 -3.57 14.70
C VAL A 276 8.22 -2.76 15.73
N GLN A 277 8.84 -2.48 16.87
CA GLN A 277 8.20 -1.67 17.91
C GLN A 277 8.44 -0.20 17.65
N ILE A 278 7.37 0.59 17.70
CA ILE A 278 7.42 2.03 17.40
C ILE A 278 6.74 2.84 18.50
N GLN A 279 7.35 3.97 18.86
CA GLN A 279 6.81 4.95 19.81
C GLN A 279 7.54 6.30 19.70
N GLY A 280 6.97 7.35 20.30
CA GLY A 280 7.61 8.65 20.40
C GLY A 280 7.54 9.44 19.08
N ASN A 281 8.53 10.31 18.86
CA ASN A 281 8.62 11.14 17.67
C ASN A 281 9.44 10.43 16.59
N LEU A 282 8.78 9.91 15.56
CA LEU A 282 9.43 9.10 14.52
C LEU A 282 9.33 9.75 13.15
N MET A 283 10.47 9.94 12.50
CA MET A 283 10.58 10.39 11.12
C MET A 283 11.23 9.30 10.26
N ILE A 284 10.41 8.38 9.77
CA ILE A 284 10.81 7.28 8.90
C ILE A 284 10.19 7.53 7.52
N SER A 285 10.78 8.48 6.80
CA SER A 285 10.34 8.95 5.49
C SER A 285 11.53 9.23 4.58
N ASP A 286 11.26 9.50 3.29
CA ASP A 286 12.30 9.78 2.28
C ASP A 286 13.29 8.62 2.07
N ASN A 287 12.83 7.39 2.33
CA ASN A 287 13.57 6.17 2.03
C ASN A 287 12.92 5.47 0.84
N LYS A 288 13.75 4.84 0.00
CA LYS A 288 13.30 4.39 -1.32
C LYS A 288 13.77 2.98 -1.64
N LYS A 289 13.15 2.40 -2.66
CA LYS A 289 13.68 1.22 -3.32
C LYS A 289 15.01 1.54 -4.01
N ALA A 290 15.70 0.50 -4.45
CA ALA A 290 16.96 0.58 -5.19
C ALA A 290 16.86 1.35 -6.53
N ASP A 291 15.64 1.67 -6.99
CA ASP A 291 15.37 2.53 -8.15
C ASP A 291 15.56 4.03 -7.86
N GLY A 292 15.71 4.43 -6.59
CA GLY A 292 15.92 5.80 -6.16
C GLY A 292 14.69 6.71 -6.28
N VAL A 293 13.52 6.16 -6.59
CA VAL A 293 12.29 6.90 -6.84
C VAL A 293 11.12 6.39 -6.00
N THR A 294 10.92 5.08 -5.94
CA THR A 294 9.74 4.48 -5.29
C THR A 294 9.90 4.51 -3.76
N PRO A 295 8.99 5.14 -3.00
CA PRO A 295 9.02 5.11 -1.54
C PRO A 295 8.93 3.68 -1.01
N ASP A 296 9.80 3.35 -0.06
CA ASP A 296 9.83 2.04 0.60
C ASP A 296 10.54 2.21 1.93
N SER A 297 9.85 2.79 2.90
CA SER A 297 10.40 3.13 4.21
C SER A 297 10.51 1.89 5.08
N ILE A 298 9.40 1.31 5.51
CA ILE A 298 9.40 0.04 6.24
C ILE A 298 8.79 -1.05 5.37
N ALA A 299 9.55 -2.08 5.03
CA ALA A 299 9.06 -3.27 4.36
C ALA A 299 8.91 -4.43 5.35
N LEU A 300 7.67 -4.85 5.56
CA LEU A 300 7.32 -5.97 6.43
C LEU A 300 7.12 -7.23 5.60
N LYS A 301 7.79 -8.33 5.97
CA LYS A 301 7.66 -9.61 5.27
C LYS A 301 7.09 -10.69 6.17
N GLY A 302 6.01 -11.32 5.71
CA GLY A 302 5.32 -12.40 6.42
C GLY A 302 4.30 -11.90 7.44
N GLU A 303 3.47 -12.82 7.96
CA GLU A 303 2.34 -12.48 8.83
C GLU A 303 2.76 -12.06 10.25
N GLY A 304 3.97 -12.43 10.69
CA GLY A 304 4.53 -12.03 11.98
C GLY A 304 5.21 -10.65 11.97
N ALA A 305 5.43 -10.07 10.79
CA ALA A 305 6.02 -8.75 10.66
C ALA A 305 4.93 -7.68 10.73
N VAL A 306 4.83 -7.03 11.90
CA VAL A 306 3.83 -5.99 12.19
C VAL A 306 4.50 -4.77 12.83
N LEU A 307 3.95 -3.58 12.61
CA LEU A 307 4.23 -2.41 13.42
C LEU A 307 3.49 -2.55 14.75
N ASN A 308 4.24 -2.75 15.82
CA ASN A 308 3.70 -2.83 17.17
C ASN A 308 3.88 -1.49 17.87
N VAL A 309 2.80 -0.73 18.01
CA VAL A 309 2.83 0.60 18.60
C VAL A 309 2.75 0.48 20.11
N SER A 310 3.86 0.76 20.79
CA SER A 310 4.02 0.52 22.23
C SER A 310 3.75 1.75 23.10
N ASN A 311 3.67 2.95 22.51
CA ASN A 311 3.28 4.17 23.20
C ASN A 311 2.72 5.19 22.19
N VAL A 312 2.23 6.33 22.68
CA VAL A 312 1.76 7.45 21.85
C VAL A 312 2.86 7.89 20.88
N LEU A 313 2.46 8.13 19.62
CA LEU A 313 3.29 8.76 18.60
C LEU A 313 3.12 10.28 18.69
N SER A 314 4.22 11.02 18.62
CA SER A 314 4.18 12.48 18.68
C SER A 314 3.52 13.08 17.45
N ASP A 315 2.81 14.20 17.64
CA ASP A 315 2.28 15.01 16.55
C ASP A 315 3.42 15.43 15.60
N GLY A 316 3.29 15.09 14.31
CA GLY A 316 4.32 15.34 13.31
C GLY A 316 5.16 14.10 12.93
N SER A 317 5.00 12.98 13.63
CA SER A 317 5.59 11.70 13.22
C SER A 317 5.14 11.33 11.81
N LYS A 318 6.06 10.79 11.00
CA LYS A 318 5.78 10.28 9.64
C LYS A 318 6.45 8.94 9.47
N ILE A 319 5.66 7.94 9.16
CA ILE A 319 6.13 6.55 9.04
C ILE A 319 5.56 5.97 7.76
N GLY A 320 6.42 5.67 6.80
CA GLY A 320 6.04 4.91 5.62
C GLY A 320 6.08 3.41 5.88
N VAL A 321 5.08 2.66 5.42
CA VAL A 321 5.05 1.19 5.54
C VAL A 321 4.51 0.52 4.28
N ASN A 322 5.08 -0.62 3.91
CA ASN A 322 4.48 -1.57 2.99
C ASN A 322 4.64 -3.01 3.51
N VAL A 323 3.90 -3.91 2.87
CA VAL A 323 3.97 -5.34 3.15
C VAL A 323 4.38 -6.06 1.87
N ILE A 324 5.46 -6.83 1.97
CA ILE A 324 5.94 -7.71 0.90
C ILE A 324 4.99 -8.91 0.82
N GLU A 325 4.44 -9.14 -0.37
CA GLU A 325 3.48 -10.24 -0.63
C GLU A 325 2.26 -10.18 0.30
N GLY A 326 1.82 -8.95 0.64
CA GLY A 326 0.67 -8.72 1.51
C GLY A 326 -0.63 -9.32 0.97
N LYS A 327 -1.55 -9.65 1.89
CA LYS A 327 -2.89 -10.16 1.57
C LYS A 327 -3.97 -9.29 2.21
N ALA A 328 -5.12 -9.21 1.56
CA ALA A 328 -6.28 -8.52 2.15
C ALA A 328 -6.63 -9.14 3.52
N GLY A 329 -6.91 -8.29 4.51
CA GLY A 329 -7.17 -8.66 5.90
C GLY A 329 -5.91 -8.91 6.74
N GLN A 330 -4.70 -8.92 6.16
CA GLN A 330 -3.47 -9.09 6.93
C GLN A 330 -3.27 -7.91 7.88
N LYS A 331 -2.94 -8.20 9.14
CA LYS A 331 -2.63 -7.21 10.16
C LYS A 331 -1.28 -6.57 9.85
N VAL A 332 -1.23 -5.24 9.81
CA VAL A 332 0.01 -4.47 9.60
C VAL A 332 0.37 -3.68 10.84
N ILE A 333 -0.65 -3.11 11.50
CA ILE A 333 -0.48 -2.26 12.68
C ILE A 333 -1.21 -2.90 13.85
N GLN A 334 -0.51 -3.05 14.97
CA GLN A 334 -1.02 -3.54 16.24
C GLN A 334 -0.72 -2.52 17.34
N LEU A 335 -1.67 -2.31 18.24
CA LEU A 335 -1.45 -1.51 19.44
C LEU A 335 -1.06 -2.43 20.59
N ALA A 336 -0.08 -2.04 21.40
CA ALA A 336 0.23 -2.75 22.63
C ALA A 336 -0.92 -2.62 23.64
N GLU A 337 -1.16 -3.69 24.41
CA GLU A 337 -2.18 -3.70 25.45
C GLU A 337 -1.80 -2.76 26.62
N GLY A 338 -2.79 -2.05 27.17
CA GLY A 338 -2.61 -1.26 28.39
C GLY A 338 -1.96 0.13 28.21
N VAL A 339 -1.82 0.62 26.97
CA VAL A 339 -1.32 1.98 26.70
C VAL A 339 -2.46 2.99 26.73
N GLU A 340 -2.45 3.90 27.71
CA GLU A 340 -3.42 4.99 27.79
C GLU A 340 -3.21 6.03 26.69
N GLY A 341 -4.30 6.58 26.14
CA GLY A 341 -4.26 7.64 25.12
C GLY A 341 -3.86 7.20 23.70
N LEU A 342 -3.44 5.95 23.51
CA LEU A 342 -3.10 5.40 22.21
C LEU A 342 -4.37 4.93 21.47
N THR A 343 -4.65 5.52 20.31
CA THR A 343 -5.77 5.13 19.45
C THR A 343 -5.28 4.78 18.05
N MET A 344 -5.97 3.85 17.37
CA MET A 344 -5.60 3.49 16.00
C MET A 344 -5.76 4.69 15.05
N GLU A 345 -6.74 5.57 15.29
CA GLU A 345 -6.92 6.79 14.51
C GLU A 345 -5.69 7.71 14.59
N ALA A 346 -5.12 7.92 15.77
CA ALA A 346 -3.90 8.71 15.93
C ALA A 346 -2.71 8.05 15.21
N VAL A 347 -2.59 6.72 15.29
CA VAL A 347 -1.53 5.98 14.58
C VAL A 347 -1.68 6.10 13.06
N LEU A 348 -2.89 5.99 12.53
CA LEU A 348 -3.17 6.10 11.10
C LEU A 348 -2.96 7.53 10.54
N LYS A 349 -2.86 8.56 11.40
CA LYS A 349 -2.44 9.91 11.00
C LYS A 349 -0.92 10.01 10.79
N ALA A 350 -0.13 9.22 11.51
CA ALA A 350 1.32 9.18 11.40
C ALA A 350 1.83 8.15 10.38
N VAL A 351 1.09 7.05 10.19
CA VAL A 351 1.49 5.93 9.33
C VAL A 351 0.82 6.01 7.96
N ALA A 352 1.63 6.04 6.91
CA ALA A 352 1.19 6.02 5.51
C ALA A 352 1.57 4.70 4.84
N TYR A 353 0.61 4.11 4.11
CA TYR A 353 0.89 2.92 3.31
C TYR A 353 1.53 3.29 1.97
N GLU A 354 2.73 2.78 1.71
CA GLU A 354 3.54 3.08 0.52
C GLU A 354 3.41 2.02 -0.58
N GLY A 355 2.76 0.89 -0.29
CA GLY A 355 2.52 -0.16 -1.29
C GLY A 355 1.44 0.22 -2.32
N THR A 356 1.49 -0.40 -3.49
CA THR A 356 0.58 -0.07 -4.61
C THR A 356 -0.76 -0.78 -4.50
N ASP A 357 -0.79 -2.04 -4.03
CA ASP A 357 -1.94 -2.92 -4.22
C ASP A 357 -2.97 -2.83 -3.10
N PHE A 358 -2.62 -2.17 -1.99
CA PHE A 358 -3.43 -2.11 -0.77
C PHE A 358 -3.54 -0.70 -0.21
N THR A 359 -4.45 -0.55 0.74
CA THR A 359 -4.61 0.58 1.66
C THR A 359 -4.77 0.05 3.08
N LEU A 360 -4.69 0.91 4.10
CA LEU A 360 -4.93 0.53 5.50
C LEU A 360 -6.40 0.75 5.87
N ASN A 361 -7.01 -0.25 6.51
CA ASN A 361 -8.30 -0.12 7.19
C ASN A 361 -8.15 0.64 8.53
N GLU A 362 -9.29 1.07 9.08
CA GLU A 362 -9.36 1.74 10.40
C GLU A 362 -8.85 0.87 11.56
N ASP A 363 -8.77 -0.45 11.38
CA ASP A 363 -8.24 -1.40 12.36
C ASP A 363 -6.75 -1.73 12.13
N GLY A 364 -6.09 -1.10 11.15
CA GLY A 364 -4.69 -1.34 10.82
C GLY A 364 -4.42 -2.62 10.00
N THR A 365 -5.44 -3.20 9.36
CA THR A 365 -5.30 -4.31 8.41
C THR A 365 -5.22 -3.84 6.96
N LEU A 366 -4.72 -4.69 6.06
CA LEU A 366 -4.68 -4.41 4.62
C LEU A 366 -6.08 -4.53 3.98
N LYS A 367 -6.44 -3.53 3.18
CA LYS A 367 -7.58 -3.56 2.27
C LYS A 367 -7.07 -3.53 0.84
N ALA A 368 -7.41 -4.54 0.05
CA ALA A 368 -7.08 -4.55 -1.38
C ALA A 368 -7.68 -3.31 -2.05
N LYS A 369 -6.88 -2.64 -2.88
CA LYS A 369 -7.42 -1.59 -3.75
C LYS A 369 -8.36 -2.24 -4.75
N ASP A 370 -9.46 -1.55 -5.04
CA ASP A 370 -10.32 -1.95 -6.15
C ASP A 370 -9.47 -1.94 -7.43
N PRO A 371 -9.58 -2.98 -8.28
CA PRO A 371 -8.86 -2.99 -9.53
C PRO A 371 -9.22 -1.74 -10.32
N GLU A 372 -8.23 -0.90 -10.64
CA GLU A 372 -8.44 0.22 -11.54
C GLU A 372 -9.03 -0.34 -12.84
N LYS A 373 -10.28 0.00 -13.12
CA LYS A 373 -10.93 -0.40 -14.37
C LYS A 373 -10.08 0.17 -15.52
N PRO A 374 -9.59 -0.65 -16.47
CA PRO A 374 -8.72 -0.16 -17.52
C PRO A 374 -9.39 1.00 -18.25
N ALA A 375 -8.65 2.10 -18.41
CA ALA A 375 -9.12 3.28 -19.10
C ALA A 375 -9.52 2.91 -20.54
N VAL A 376 -10.82 2.89 -20.80
CA VAL A 376 -11.37 2.65 -22.13
C VAL A 376 -11.34 3.95 -22.92
N THR A 377 -10.50 4.04 -23.95
CA THR A 377 -10.52 5.17 -24.88
C THR A 377 -11.84 5.18 -25.65
N PRO A 378 -12.64 6.27 -25.59
CA PRO A 378 -13.90 6.37 -26.33
C PRO A 378 -13.67 6.27 -27.85
N ASP A 379 -14.47 5.45 -28.51
CA ASP A 379 -14.47 5.26 -29.97
C ASP A 379 -15.91 5.19 -30.49
N VAL A 380 -16.11 5.65 -31.73
CA VAL A 380 -17.41 5.63 -32.41
C VAL A 380 -17.26 5.11 -33.83
N LYS A 381 -18.10 4.14 -34.18
CA LYS A 381 -18.08 3.46 -35.49
C LYS A 381 -19.42 3.60 -36.19
N LEU A 382 -19.38 3.78 -37.51
CA LEU A 382 -20.55 3.72 -38.37
C LEU A 382 -20.99 2.27 -38.56
N LYS A 383 -22.29 1.99 -38.41
CA LYS A 383 -22.87 0.64 -38.58
C LYS A 383 -23.65 0.50 -39.87
N THR A 384 -24.42 1.51 -40.26
CA THR A 384 -25.22 1.49 -41.49
C THR A 384 -24.70 2.51 -42.49
N LYS A 385 -24.95 2.27 -43.78
CA LYS A 385 -24.76 3.30 -44.80
C LYS A 385 -25.74 4.47 -44.54
N PRO A 386 -25.33 5.73 -44.75
CA PRO A 386 -26.24 6.86 -44.66
C PRO A 386 -27.40 6.72 -45.63
N LYS A 387 -28.59 7.09 -45.15
CA LYS A 387 -29.82 7.12 -45.92
C LYS A 387 -30.35 8.55 -45.93
N TRP A 388 -30.44 9.15 -47.11
CA TRP A 388 -31.12 10.42 -47.28
C TRP A 388 -32.61 10.27 -46.94
N LEU A 389 -33.10 11.11 -46.04
CA LEU A 389 -34.53 11.19 -45.68
C LEU A 389 -35.25 12.23 -46.55
N SER A 390 -34.55 13.31 -46.87
CA SER A 390 -34.98 14.38 -47.77
C SER A 390 -33.75 14.92 -48.49
N ARG A 391 -33.94 15.94 -49.34
CA ARG A 391 -32.81 16.64 -49.96
C ARG A 391 -31.91 17.36 -48.94
N ASN A 392 -32.40 17.70 -47.75
CA ASN A 392 -31.66 18.44 -46.73
C ASN A 392 -31.53 17.68 -45.39
N SER A 393 -31.75 16.37 -45.38
CA SER A 393 -31.62 15.56 -44.16
C SER A 393 -31.16 14.13 -44.45
N VAL A 394 -30.30 13.61 -43.58
CA VAL A 394 -29.75 12.24 -43.63
C VAL A 394 -29.88 11.56 -42.28
N GLU A 395 -30.04 10.24 -42.28
CA GLU A 395 -29.98 9.39 -41.09
C GLU A 395 -28.95 8.27 -41.27
N PHE A 396 -28.22 7.96 -40.20
CA PHE A 396 -27.32 6.81 -40.11
C PHE A 396 -27.20 6.31 -38.68
N THR A 397 -26.74 5.06 -38.51
CA THR A 397 -26.58 4.42 -37.21
C THR A 397 -25.10 4.31 -36.85
N CYS A 398 -24.78 4.63 -35.60
CA CYS A 398 -23.46 4.47 -35.01
C CYS A 398 -23.50 3.52 -33.80
N VAL A 399 -22.33 3.05 -33.39
CA VAL A 399 -22.10 2.36 -32.12
C VAL A 399 -20.89 2.98 -31.44
N ALA A 400 -20.98 3.17 -30.12
CA ALA A 400 -19.87 3.61 -29.29
C ALA A 400 -19.50 2.51 -28.29
N ASN A 401 -18.23 2.41 -27.92
CA ASN A 401 -17.76 1.42 -26.95
C ASN A 401 -17.98 1.84 -25.47
N VAL A 402 -18.53 3.03 -25.23
CA VAL A 402 -18.69 3.64 -23.90
C VAL A 402 -20.10 4.15 -23.67
N ASP A 403 -20.50 4.23 -22.40
CA ASP A 403 -21.66 5.01 -21.98
C ASP A 403 -21.30 6.50 -21.95
N GLY A 404 -22.24 7.38 -22.31
CA GLY A 404 -22.00 8.81 -22.28
C GLY A 404 -22.91 9.56 -23.23
N TRP A 405 -22.35 10.46 -24.02
CA TRP A 405 -23.09 11.32 -24.94
C TRP A 405 -22.43 11.41 -26.31
N TYR A 406 -23.24 11.52 -27.36
CA TYR A 406 -22.77 11.88 -28.69
C TYR A 406 -23.15 13.32 -29.07
N TYR A 407 -22.32 13.90 -29.92
CA TYR A 407 -22.52 15.18 -30.59
C TYR A 407 -22.39 14.94 -32.09
N ALA A 408 -23.31 15.47 -32.87
CA ALA A 408 -23.30 15.30 -34.31
C ALA A 408 -23.54 16.61 -35.03
N GLY A 409 -22.91 16.77 -36.19
CA GLY A 409 -23.00 17.96 -37.02
C GLY A 409 -22.49 17.68 -38.42
N TRP A 410 -22.50 18.69 -39.28
CA TRP A 410 -22.05 18.57 -40.66
C TRP A 410 -21.32 19.84 -41.11
N SER A 411 -20.56 19.73 -42.20
CA SER A 411 -20.04 20.85 -42.97
C SER A 411 -20.10 20.52 -44.47
N VAL A 412 -19.91 21.51 -45.33
CA VAL A 412 -19.63 21.25 -46.74
C VAL A 412 -18.32 20.46 -46.84
N THR A 413 -18.26 19.47 -47.74
CA THR A 413 -17.09 18.62 -47.91
C THR A 413 -15.88 19.45 -48.31
N GLY A 414 -14.79 19.32 -47.54
CA GLY A 414 -13.56 20.11 -47.71
C GLY A 414 -13.48 21.32 -46.78
N ASP A 415 -14.59 21.74 -46.18
CA ASP A 415 -14.60 22.82 -45.17
C ASP A 415 -14.14 22.33 -43.80
N LYS A 416 -13.90 23.30 -42.90
CA LYS A 416 -13.53 23.02 -41.51
C LYS A 416 -14.66 22.31 -40.78
N ALA A 417 -14.32 21.20 -40.12
CA ALA A 417 -15.25 20.45 -39.28
C ALA A 417 -15.92 21.34 -38.21
N PRO A 418 -17.21 21.09 -37.88
CA PRO A 418 -17.92 21.85 -36.87
C PRO A 418 -17.27 21.72 -35.50
N SER A 419 -17.44 22.77 -34.69
CA SER A 419 -17.13 22.74 -33.26
C SER A 419 -18.35 22.22 -32.49
N PHE A 420 -18.11 21.47 -31.41
CA PHE A 420 -19.15 20.95 -30.53
C PHE A 420 -18.98 21.58 -29.13
N ASP A 421 -20.07 22.08 -28.56
CA ASP A 421 -20.10 22.53 -27.16
C ASP A 421 -20.18 21.30 -26.24
N VAL A 422 -19.02 20.73 -25.91
CA VAL A 422 -18.90 19.54 -25.05
C VAL A 422 -18.97 19.85 -23.55
N SER A 423 -19.09 21.13 -23.19
CA SER A 423 -19.31 21.55 -21.80
C SER A 423 -20.70 21.16 -21.30
N LYS A 424 -21.64 20.98 -22.22
CA LYS A 424 -22.99 20.48 -21.97
C LYS A 424 -23.07 19.01 -22.32
N ASP A 425 -24.11 18.36 -21.83
CA ASP A 425 -24.43 17.00 -22.22
C ASP A 425 -25.09 16.97 -23.59
N GLY A 426 -24.58 16.08 -24.46
CA GLY A 426 -25.15 15.81 -25.77
C GLY A 426 -26.31 14.82 -25.70
N THR A 427 -26.48 14.01 -26.73
CA THR A 427 -27.51 12.96 -26.72
C THR A 427 -26.98 11.69 -26.07
N ALA A 428 -27.67 11.19 -25.04
CA ALA A 428 -27.21 10.05 -24.26
C ALA A 428 -27.10 8.75 -25.08
N ILE A 429 -26.06 7.96 -24.81
CA ILE A 429 -25.79 6.65 -25.43
C ILE A 429 -25.37 5.63 -24.39
N GLN A 430 -25.55 4.36 -24.75
CA GLN A 430 -25.10 3.22 -23.94
C GLN A 430 -23.99 2.46 -24.67
N ALA A 431 -23.03 1.96 -23.90
CA ALA A 431 -21.90 1.20 -24.42
C ALA A 431 -22.37 0.01 -25.27
N ASN A 432 -21.76 -0.13 -26.45
CA ASN A 432 -21.98 -1.20 -27.42
C ASN A 432 -23.43 -1.33 -27.92
N LYS A 433 -24.28 -0.32 -27.70
CA LYS A 433 -25.61 -0.24 -28.29
C LYS A 433 -25.63 0.72 -29.47
N GLU A 434 -26.42 0.36 -30.46
CA GLU A 434 -26.62 1.18 -31.64
C GLU A 434 -27.47 2.41 -31.32
N PHE A 435 -27.07 3.56 -31.85
CA PHE A 435 -27.82 4.81 -31.76
C PHE A 435 -27.92 5.47 -33.13
N LYS A 436 -29.06 6.11 -33.38
CA LYS A 436 -29.32 6.83 -34.63
C LYS A 436 -28.86 8.27 -34.53
N VAL A 437 -28.25 8.74 -35.61
CA VAL A 437 -27.88 10.13 -35.84
C VAL A 437 -28.67 10.64 -37.02
N THR A 438 -29.44 11.70 -36.80
CA THR A 438 -30.21 12.40 -37.83
C THR A 438 -29.68 13.82 -37.97
N LEU A 439 -29.19 14.16 -39.17
CA LEU A 439 -28.74 15.51 -39.50
C LEU A 439 -29.79 16.19 -40.38
N LYS A 440 -30.02 17.47 -40.14
CA LYS A 440 -31.02 18.31 -40.83
C LYS A 440 -30.37 19.59 -41.32
N ASP A 441 -31.14 20.36 -42.09
CA ASP A 441 -30.77 21.66 -42.63
C ASP A 441 -29.48 21.63 -43.45
N LEU A 442 -29.21 20.49 -44.10
CA LEU A 442 -28.00 20.27 -44.90
C LEU A 442 -27.96 21.20 -46.11
N ASP A 443 -26.78 21.72 -46.47
CA ASP A 443 -26.63 22.57 -47.65
C ASP A 443 -27.08 21.83 -48.91
N GLU A 444 -28.03 22.44 -49.61
CA GLU A 444 -28.76 21.85 -50.71
C GLU A 444 -27.97 21.74 -52.02
N LYS A 445 -26.85 22.43 -52.17
CA LYS A 445 -26.13 22.54 -53.46
C LYS A 445 -24.78 21.84 -53.43
N ASN A 446 -24.16 21.74 -52.28
CA ASN A 446 -22.80 21.28 -52.11
C ASN A 446 -22.74 19.89 -51.47
N PRO A 447 -21.68 19.10 -51.75
CA PRO A 447 -21.42 17.85 -51.06
C PRO A 447 -21.24 18.04 -49.55
N ILE A 448 -21.69 17.07 -48.76
CA ILE A 448 -21.71 17.18 -47.29
C ILE A 448 -20.81 16.13 -46.61
N THR A 449 -20.10 16.55 -45.57
CA THR A 449 -19.41 15.66 -44.63
C THR A 449 -20.09 15.70 -43.27
N ALA A 450 -20.53 14.54 -42.77
CA ALA A 450 -21.09 14.36 -41.43
C ALA A 450 -19.98 14.09 -40.40
N TYR A 451 -20.18 14.57 -39.17
CA TYR A 451 -19.25 14.39 -38.06
C TYR A 451 -19.97 13.89 -36.82
N VAL A 452 -19.35 12.93 -36.11
CA VAL A 452 -19.79 12.43 -34.80
C VAL A 452 -18.64 12.45 -33.82
N LEU A 453 -18.90 12.93 -32.61
CA LEU A 453 -17.99 12.93 -31.47
C LEU A 453 -18.69 12.27 -30.27
N VAL A 454 -17.96 11.47 -29.49
CA VAL A 454 -18.48 10.86 -28.25
C VAL A 454 -17.70 11.36 -27.05
N LYS A 455 -18.40 11.61 -25.93
CA LYS A 455 -17.86 11.95 -24.61
C LYS A 455 -18.32 10.87 -23.64
N ASP A 456 -17.39 10.21 -22.94
CA ASP A 456 -17.76 9.28 -21.87
C ASP A 456 -18.23 10.02 -20.60
N LYS A 457 -18.67 9.27 -19.59
CA LYS A 457 -19.06 9.85 -18.29
C LYS A 457 -17.90 10.45 -17.49
N ALA A 458 -16.66 10.10 -17.80
CA ALA A 458 -15.46 10.64 -17.16
C ALA A 458 -14.96 11.95 -17.83
N GLY A 459 -15.59 12.36 -18.94
CA GLY A 459 -15.22 13.56 -19.69
C GLY A 459 -14.19 13.33 -20.80
N THR A 460 -13.79 12.08 -21.05
CA THR A 460 -12.87 11.72 -22.13
C THR A 460 -13.58 11.79 -23.48
N LEU A 461 -12.92 12.37 -24.48
CA LEU A 461 -13.46 12.54 -25.84
C LEU A 461 -12.91 11.48 -26.80
N SER A 462 -13.76 11.02 -27.72
CA SER A 462 -13.34 10.21 -28.86
C SER A 462 -12.61 11.08 -29.90
N LYS A 463 -11.94 10.44 -30.86
CA LYS A 463 -11.61 11.11 -32.11
C LYS A 463 -12.92 11.49 -32.84
N LYS A 464 -12.94 12.66 -33.50
CA LYS A 464 -14.06 13.03 -34.37
C LYS A 464 -14.12 12.07 -35.55
N ARG A 465 -15.23 11.36 -35.70
CA ARG A 465 -15.49 10.49 -36.84
C ARG A 465 -16.16 11.29 -37.94
N SER A 466 -15.55 11.36 -39.12
CA SER A 466 -16.13 11.97 -40.31
C SER A 466 -16.67 10.93 -41.29
N LEU A 467 -17.65 11.34 -42.10
CA LEU A 467 -18.26 10.53 -43.15
C LEU A 467 -18.75 11.44 -44.27
N ASP A 468 -18.14 11.34 -45.45
CA ASP A 468 -18.63 12.02 -46.65
C ASP A 468 -19.92 11.34 -47.13
N LEU A 469 -20.96 12.12 -47.36
CA LEU A 469 -22.26 11.62 -47.80
C LEU A 469 -22.25 11.38 -49.32
N ASP A 470 -22.88 10.28 -49.75
CA ASP A 470 -22.98 9.98 -51.18
C ASP A 470 -24.06 10.84 -51.84
N GLU A 471 -23.64 11.93 -52.47
CA GLU A 471 -24.50 12.86 -53.19
C GLU A 471 -25.22 12.22 -54.39
N LYS A 472 -24.74 11.10 -54.93
CA LYS A 472 -25.43 10.41 -56.04
C LYS A 472 -26.77 9.81 -55.61
N THR A 473 -26.92 9.52 -54.32
CA THR A 473 -28.13 8.96 -53.73
C THR A 473 -29.05 10.03 -53.14
N ARG A 474 -28.67 11.30 -53.24
CA ARG A 474 -29.42 12.42 -52.69
C ARG A 474 -30.71 12.68 -53.50
N PRO A 475 -31.87 12.79 -52.83
CA PRO A 475 -33.12 13.12 -53.52
C PRO A 475 -33.00 14.42 -54.31
N GLY A 476 -33.52 14.40 -55.55
CA GLY A 476 -33.61 15.58 -56.41
C GLY A 476 -34.55 16.64 -55.82
N ASN A 477 -34.48 17.86 -56.36
CA ASN A 477 -35.40 18.92 -55.94
C ASN A 477 -36.84 18.47 -56.22
N ALA A 478 -37.71 18.46 -55.22
CA ALA A 478 -39.14 18.38 -55.49
C ALA A 478 -39.51 19.69 -56.21
N THR A 479 -39.71 19.63 -57.52
CA THR A 479 -40.45 20.70 -58.21
C THR A 479 -41.76 20.87 -57.45
N PRO A 480 -42.14 22.08 -57.01
CA PRO A 480 -43.48 22.26 -56.47
C PRO A 480 -44.44 21.72 -57.52
N THR A 481 -45.25 20.73 -57.16
CA THR A 481 -46.40 20.36 -57.98
C THR A 481 -47.15 21.66 -58.23
N PRO A 482 -47.35 22.09 -59.50
CA PRO A 482 -48.13 23.29 -59.75
C PRO A 482 -49.45 23.11 -59.02
N GLU A 483 -49.78 24.10 -58.19
CA GLU A 483 -51.09 24.21 -57.56
C GLU A 483 -52.12 23.96 -58.66
N ALA A 484 -53.05 23.01 -58.43
CA ALA A 484 -54.05 22.66 -59.41
C ALA A 484 -54.71 23.96 -59.88
N THR A 485 -54.61 24.23 -61.18
CA THR A 485 -55.31 25.34 -61.79
C THR A 485 -56.78 25.09 -61.54
N VAL A 486 -57.41 25.90 -60.68
CA VAL A 486 -58.85 25.85 -60.47
C VAL A 486 -59.46 26.09 -61.84
N THR A 487 -60.05 25.05 -62.42
CA THR A 487 -60.85 25.18 -63.64
C THR A 487 -62.09 25.97 -63.25
N PRO A 488 -62.35 27.15 -63.83
CA PRO A 488 -63.60 27.86 -63.55
C PRO A 488 -64.77 26.98 -64.01
N SER A 489 -65.68 26.71 -63.07
CA SER A 489 -67.00 26.13 -63.34
C SER A 489 -67.76 27.07 -64.30
N PRO A 490 -68.50 26.56 -65.31
CA PRO A 490 -69.14 27.40 -66.31
C PRO A 490 -70.16 28.37 -65.71
N GLU A 491 -69.99 29.63 -66.11
CA GLU A 491 -70.82 30.79 -65.83
C GLU A 491 -72.26 30.57 -66.34
N VAL A 492 -73.23 30.57 -65.44
CA VAL A 492 -74.65 30.68 -65.79
C VAL A 492 -75.01 32.17 -65.79
N SER A 493 -75.29 32.71 -66.97
CA SER A 493 -75.72 34.10 -67.18
C SER A 493 -77.23 34.29 -66.91
N PRO A 494 -77.72 35.53 -66.71
CA PRO A 494 -78.73 35.88 -65.70
C PRO A 494 -80.18 35.74 -66.17
N THR A 495 -81.08 35.42 -65.23
CA THR A 495 -82.53 35.63 -65.37
C THR A 495 -83.01 36.62 -64.30
N ALA A 496 -84.03 37.38 -64.70
CA ALA A 496 -84.43 38.69 -64.20
C ALA A 496 -84.92 38.80 -62.73
N THR A 497 -84.86 40.05 -62.30
CA THR A 497 -85.39 40.75 -61.11
C THR A 497 -86.74 40.27 -60.56
N PRO A 498 -86.95 40.39 -59.24
CA PRO A 498 -88.26 40.83 -58.74
C PRO A 498 -88.19 42.06 -57.80
N THR A 499 -89.15 42.98 -57.97
CA THR A 499 -89.51 44.08 -57.05
C THR A 499 -90.51 43.57 -55.96
N PRO A 500 -90.95 44.34 -54.93
CA PRO A 500 -90.74 43.95 -53.53
C PRO A 500 -91.99 43.74 -52.66
N GLY A 501 -91.80 43.00 -51.56
CA GLY A 501 -92.49 43.13 -50.26
C GLY A 501 -93.85 42.43 -50.07
N PRO A 502 -94.41 42.44 -48.86
CA PRO A 502 -93.78 42.30 -47.53
C PRO A 502 -94.42 41.14 -46.72
N THR A 503 -93.87 40.78 -45.55
CA THR A 503 -94.58 40.73 -44.24
C THR A 503 -93.81 39.89 -43.21
N HIS A 504 -93.60 40.51 -42.03
CA HIS A 504 -93.72 39.93 -40.67
C HIS A 504 -92.73 38.82 -40.25
N THR A 505 -92.16 38.77 -39.05
CA THR A 505 -91.96 39.62 -37.86
C THR A 505 -91.07 38.76 -36.96
N GLU A 506 -90.13 39.37 -36.23
CA GLU A 506 -89.57 38.84 -34.96
C GLU A 506 -88.76 37.52 -35.10
N ASP A 507 -87.71 37.22 -34.34
CA ASP A 507 -87.30 37.73 -33.05
C ASP A 507 -85.83 37.40 -32.77
N TRP A 508 -85.35 38.04 -31.71
CA TRP A 508 -83.98 38.18 -31.25
C TRP A 508 -83.50 36.99 -30.38
N PHE A 509 -82.26 37.12 -29.86
CA PHE A 509 -81.51 36.33 -28.85
C PHE A 509 -80.52 35.26 -29.36
N LYS A 510 -79.19 35.36 -29.19
CA LYS A 510 -78.29 35.52 -28.00
C LYS A 510 -78.44 34.44 -26.93
N GLU A 511 -77.36 33.66 -26.76
CA GLU A 511 -76.72 33.17 -25.50
C GLU A 511 -75.66 32.13 -25.94
N ARG A 512 -74.37 32.07 -25.56
CA ARG A 512 -73.62 32.37 -24.33
C ARG A 512 -74.19 31.68 -23.09
N TYR A 513 -73.81 30.42 -22.84
CA TYR A 513 -72.93 30.04 -21.71
C TYR A 513 -72.75 28.52 -21.52
N LEU A 514 -71.54 28.15 -21.05
CA LEU A 514 -71.14 27.07 -20.13
C LEU A 514 -71.51 25.60 -20.45
N ARG A 515 -70.49 24.76 -20.60
CA ARG A 515 -69.85 24.08 -19.45
C ARG A 515 -68.38 23.83 -19.70
#